data_AF-A0A925Q860-F1
#
_entry.id   AF-A0A925Q860-F1
#
_cell.length_a   1.000
_cell.length_b   1.000
_cell.length_c   1.000
_cell.angle_alpha   90.00
_cell.angle_beta   90.00
_cell.angle_gamma   90.00
#
_symmetry.space_group_name_H-M   'P 1'
#
loop_
_entity.id
_entity.type
_entity.pdbx_description
1 polymer ?
#
loop_
_entity_poly.entity_id
_entity_poly.type
_entity_poly.pdbx_seq_one_letter_code
_entity_poly.pdbx_strand_id
1 'polypeptide(L)'
;MKVRVCMMPSPFKLPSRSSGQWNISPGNIFLGNTSLATLFRCSLFCLLAFTAAEVRADLKPNQARKSITRMPGFELTNGAVRVKSVTMSGAATAEAAAEIRTVFKLQKDPQGNWRVAEIRTRPSVWEEIDFIARALNAPNLSTVSSPCIAPDPPFKGSSAIQPTMKRARCLVGNLLSVEVPSDAVRIQEVSPLEIPLADQPSAVVVAWVRVDVRLLSGPKGWQVTELRTGQNNWANLDLIIAAVNEMKRAQARIELVAIAKALETFRVERGSYVVSDSHAVLIDYLNPRYLPVVVRLDPWSQPYQYQGSSGHFTLRSLGADGKENTPDDIVLGV
;
A
#
# COMPACT_ATOMS: atom_id res chain seq x y z
N MET A 1 10.54 -33.22 -34.94
CA MET A 1 10.34 -32.01 -34.12
C MET A 1 11.58 -31.14 -34.22
N LYS A 2 11.46 -29.93 -34.80
CA LYS A 2 12.58 -29.00 -35.04
C LYS A 2 12.67 -28.03 -33.85
N VAL A 3 13.75 -28.12 -33.08
CA VAL A 3 14.03 -27.20 -31.96
C VAL A 3 14.83 -26.01 -32.51
N ARG A 4 14.23 -24.81 -32.47
CA ARG A 4 14.94 -23.55 -32.73
C ARG A 4 15.52 -23.03 -31.42
N VAL A 5 16.85 -22.89 -31.40
CA VAL A 5 17.60 -22.21 -30.34
C VAL A 5 17.69 -20.73 -30.72
N CYS A 6 17.16 -19.84 -29.88
CA CYS A 6 17.34 -18.39 -30.03
C CYS A 6 18.57 -17.95 -29.24
N MET A 7 19.58 -17.44 -29.96
CA MET A 7 20.73 -16.73 -29.41
C MET A 7 20.30 -15.37 -28.83
N MET A 8 20.81 -15.04 -27.64
CA MET A 8 20.70 -13.70 -27.03
C MET A 8 21.82 -12.77 -27.55
N PRO A 9 21.57 -11.46 -27.71
CA PRO A 9 22.60 -10.49 -28.04
C PRO A 9 23.31 -9.92 -26.79
N SER A 10 24.58 -9.57 -27.00
CA SER A 10 25.61 -9.10 -26.06
C SER A 10 25.35 -7.69 -25.47
N PRO A 11 26.07 -7.29 -24.39
CA PRO A 11 25.69 -6.15 -23.57
C PRO A 11 26.12 -4.78 -24.12
N PHE A 12 25.27 -3.80 -23.83
CA PHE A 12 25.38 -2.38 -24.16
C PHE A 12 26.43 -1.70 -23.27
N LYS A 13 27.35 -0.92 -23.87
CA LYS A 13 28.39 -0.14 -23.20
C LYS A 13 27.83 1.24 -22.80
N LEU A 14 27.96 1.63 -21.54
CA LEU A 14 27.62 2.98 -21.04
C LEU A 14 28.81 3.94 -21.20
N PRO A 15 28.59 5.23 -21.51
CA PRO A 15 29.64 6.25 -21.53
C PRO A 15 29.91 6.83 -20.13
N SER A 16 31.19 6.98 -19.80
CA SER A 16 31.71 7.65 -18.61
C SER A 16 31.41 9.16 -18.64
N ARG A 17 30.78 9.68 -17.59
CA ARG A 17 30.51 11.11 -17.43
C ARG A 17 31.50 11.71 -16.43
N SER A 18 32.33 12.62 -16.93
CA SER A 18 33.36 13.36 -16.19
C SER A 18 32.74 14.33 -15.18
N SER A 19 33.31 14.36 -13.99
CA SER A 19 33.05 15.29 -12.89
C SER A 19 33.48 16.71 -13.24
N GLY A 20 32.52 17.65 -13.31
CA GLY A 20 32.78 19.09 -13.34
C GLY A 20 32.66 19.68 -11.93
N GLN A 21 33.77 20.14 -11.37
CA GLN A 21 33.84 20.99 -10.18
C GLN A 21 33.27 22.38 -10.50
N TRP A 22 32.35 22.88 -9.68
CA TRP A 22 31.93 24.28 -9.66
C TRP A 22 32.52 24.96 -8.43
N ASN A 23 33.50 25.83 -8.65
CA ASN A 23 33.96 26.83 -7.68
C ASN A 23 32.99 28.02 -7.70
N ILE A 24 32.50 28.41 -6.52
CA ILE A 24 31.73 29.66 -6.33
C ILE A 24 32.60 30.60 -5.50
N SER A 25 33.03 31.71 -6.10
CA SER A 25 33.60 32.87 -5.41
C SER A 25 32.52 33.90 -5.06
N PRO A 26 32.65 34.65 -3.96
CA PRO A 26 31.76 35.75 -3.62
C PRO A 26 32.24 37.07 -4.26
N GLY A 27 31.34 37.77 -4.95
CA GLY A 27 31.57 39.09 -5.54
C GLY A 27 30.69 40.16 -4.89
N ASN A 28 31.37 41.19 -4.37
CA ASN A 28 30.83 42.35 -3.66
C ASN A 28 30.11 43.38 -4.56
N ILE A 29 29.10 44.03 -3.95
CA ILE A 29 28.80 45.48 -3.89
C ILE A 29 29.01 46.32 -5.16
N PHE A 30 27.93 46.92 -5.68
CA PHE A 30 27.97 48.24 -6.30
C PHE A 30 26.75 49.07 -5.91
N LEU A 31 27.01 50.16 -5.17
CA LEU A 31 26.11 51.28 -4.91
C LEU A 31 26.10 52.18 -6.15
N GLY A 32 24.91 52.56 -6.63
CA GLY A 32 24.74 53.52 -7.71
C GLY A 32 23.48 54.35 -7.48
N ASN A 33 23.67 55.53 -6.91
CA ASN A 33 22.64 56.51 -6.55
C ASN A 33 22.71 57.68 -7.55
N THR A 34 21.64 57.98 -8.28
CA THR A 34 21.32 59.29 -8.94
C THR A 34 19.84 59.20 -9.38
N SER A 35 18.86 59.81 -8.70
CA SER A 35 18.50 61.23 -8.56
C SER A 35 17.81 61.86 -9.78
N LEU A 36 16.51 62.11 -9.60
CA LEU A 36 15.68 63.25 -10.05
C LEU A 36 15.52 63.58 -11.56
N ALA A 37 14.30 63.39 -12.08
CA ALA A 37 13.40 64.47 -12.56
C ALA A 37 12.10 63.86 -13.14
N THR A 38 10.95 64.02 -12.47
CA THR A 38 9.88 65.02 -12.73
C THR A 38 9.03 64.75 -13.99
N LEU A 39 7.71 64.74 -13.77
CA LEU A 39 6.59 64.89 -14.74
C LEU A 39 6.06 63.60 -15.42
N PHE A 40 5.07 62.95 -14.81
CA PHE A 40 3.75 62.72 -15.45
C PHE A 40 2.73 62.30 -14.37
N ARG A 41 2.04 63.31 -13.82
CA ARG A 41 0.77 63.13 -13.10
C ARG A 41 -0.33 62.83 -14.13
N CYS A 42 -1.34 62.08 -13.71
CA CYS A 42 -2.62 61.86 -14.38
C CYS A 42 -2.63 60.94 -15.61
N SER A 43 -2.62 59.64 -15.36
CA SER A 43 -3.55 58.73 -16.05
C SER A 43 -3.94 57.60 -15.11
N LEU A 44 -5.06 57.85 -14.45
CA LEU A 44 -6.13 56.88 -14.23
C LEU A 44 -5.64 55.50 -13.79
N PHE A 45 -5.59 55.36 -12.48
CA PHE A 45 -6.02 54.22 -11.67
C PHE A 45 -7.11 53.35 -12.35
N CYS A 46 -6.77 52.66 -13.44
CA CYS A 46 -7.46 51.44 -13.83
C CYS A 46 -6.99 50.37 -12.84
N LEU A 47 -7.57 50.44 -11.63
CA LEU A 47 -7.92 49.25 -10.85
C LEU A 47 -8.81 48.40 -11.75
N LEU A 48 -8.19 47.73 -12.74
CA LEU A 48 -8.69 46.49 -13.27
C LEU A 48 -8.63 45.55 -12.08
N ALA A 49 -9.71 45.56 -11.32
CA ALA A 49 -10.12 44.42 -10.53
C ALA A 49 -10.23 43.27 -11.52
N PHE A 50 -9.09 42.64 -11.82
CA PHE A 50 -9.04 41.25 -12.24
C PHE A 50 -9.60 40.50 -11.04
N THR A 51 -10.93 40.46 -10.96
CA THR A 51 -11.62 39.39 -10.29
C THR A 51 -11.09 38.16 -10.98
N ALA A 52 -10.12 37.50 -10.35
CA ALA A 52 -9.68 36.20 -10.78
C ALA A 52 -10.96 35.37 -10.80
N ALA A 53 -11.49 35.13 -12.01
CA ALA A 53 -12.55 34.17 -12.18
C ALA A 53 -11.95 32.88 -11.65
N GLU A 54 -12.30 32.52 -10.42
CA GLU A 54 -11.96 31.23 -9.85
C GLU A 54 -12.65 30.22 -10.75
N VAL A 55 -11.89 29.74 -11.75
CA VAL A 55 -12.32 28.66 -12.62
C VAL A 55 -12.46 27.47 -11.69
N ARG A 56 -13.70 27.25 -11.23
CA ARG A 56 -14.06 26.10 -10.39
C ARG A 56 -13.71 24.87 -11.21
N ALA A 57 -12.68 24.16 -10.77
CA ALA A 57 -12.26 22.94 -11.42
C ALA A 57 -13.23 21.83 -11.04
N ASP A 58 -14.39 21.76 -11.70
CA ASP A 58 -15.38 20.72 -11.44
C ASP A 58 -14.77 19.32 -11.59
N LEU A 59 -14.99 18.45 -10.60
CA LEU A 59 -14.47 17.09 -10.61
C LEU A 59 -15.18 16.26 -11.69
N LYS A 60 -14.46 15.89 -12.74
CA LYS A 60 -14.99 15.00 -13.77
C LYS A 60 -14.96 13.53 -13.31
N PRO A 61 -15.91 12.67 -13.75
CA PRO A 61 -15.90 11.23 -13.39
C PRO A 61 -14.59 10.50 -13.70
N ASN A 62 -13.92 10.86 -14.80
CA ASN A 62 -12.61 10.29 -15.16
C ASN A 62 -11.50 10.71 -14.19
N GLN A 63 -11.54 11.93 -13.66
CA GLN A 63 -10.60 12.39 -12.64
C GLN A 63 -10.86 11.66 -11.32
N ALA A 64 -12.13 11.56 -10.89
CA ALA A 64 -12.52 10.81 -9.70
C ALA A 64 -12.05 9.35 -9.79
N ARG A 65 -12.28 8.70 -10.93
CA ARG A 65 -11.81 7.32 -11.19
C ARG A 65 -10.31 7.21 -11.04
N LYS A 66 -9.54 8.13 -11.62
CA LYS A 66 -8.06 8.14 -11.55
C LYS A 66 -7.58 8.32 -10.11
N SER A 67 -8.20 9.22 -9.35
CA SER A 67 -7.87 9.46 -7.94
C SER A 67 -8.19 8.24 -7.06
N ILE A 68 -9.35 7.61 -7.24
CA ILE A 68 -9.74 6.39 -6.50
C ILE A 68 -8.82 5.20 -6.87
N THR A 69 -8.43 5.07 -8.14
CA THR A 69 -7.53 4.00 -8.59
C THR A 69 -6.16 4.05 -7.90
N ARG A 70 -5.73 5.25 -7.49
CA ARG A 70 -4.45 5.54 -6.84
C ARG A 70 -4.64 6.11 -5.43
N MET A 71 -5.73 5.72 -4.76
CA MET A 71 -5.97 6.20 -3.40
C MET A 71 -4.86 5.68 -2.47
N PRO A 72 -4.46 6.46 -1.45
CA PRO A 72 -3.39 6.07 -0.54
C PRO A 72 -3.56 4.64 -0.01
N GLY A 73 -2.48 3.85 0.00
CA GLY A 73 -2.50 2.45 0.45
C GLY A 73 -3.04 1.43 -0.55
N PHE A 74 -3.60 1.86 -1.70
CA PHE A 74 -4.15 0.97 -2.73
C PHE A 74 -3.61 1.29 -4.11
N GLU A 75 -3.35 0.25 -4.90
CA GLU A 75 -3.02 0.36 -6.31
C GLU A 75 -3.91 -0.59 -7.10
N LEU A 76 -5.01 -0.04 -7.62
CA LEU A 76 -6.03 -0.81 -8.29
C LEU A 76 -5.72 -0.93 -9.79
N THR A 77 -6.06 -2.07 -10.40
CA THR A 77 -5.88 -2.27 -11.84
C THR A 77 -6.84 -1.41 -12.67
N ASN A 78 -6.44 -1.09 -13.90
CA ASN A 78 -7.29 -0.39 -14.85
C ASN A 78 -8.60 -1.18 -15.05
N GLY A 79 -9.73 -0.59 -14.67
CA GLY A 79 -11.04 -1.26 -14.74
C GLY A 79 -11.60 -1.73 -13.39
N ALA A 80 -10.80 -1.71 -12.32
CA ALA A 80 -11.26 -2.07 -10.99
C ALA A 80 -12.16 -1.00 -10.34
N VAL A 81 -12.25 0.20 -10.90
CA VAL A 81 -13.07 1.30 -10.36
C VAL A 81 -14.15 1.70 -11.35
N ARG A 82 -15.40 1.75 -10.89
CA ARG A 82 -16.58 2.26 -11.61
C ARG A 82 -17.21 3.40 -10.83
N VAL A 83 -17.04 4.64 -11.29
CA VAL A 83 -17.68 5.81 -10.69
C VAL A 83 -19.15 5.85 -11.12
N LYS A 84 -20.07 5.96 -10.15
CA LYS A 84 -21.52 6.02 -10.37
C LYS A 84 -22.03 7.45 -10.41
N SER A 85 -21.56 8.27 -9.47
CA SER A 85 -21.91 9.68 -9.37
C SER A 85 -20.76 10.47 -8.79
N VAL A 86 -20.76 11.77 -9.09
CA VAL A 86 -19.87 12.76 -8.49
C VAL A 86 -20.74 13.94 -8.10
N THR A 87 -20.61 14.39 -6.85
CA THR A 87 -21.33 15.53 -6.29
C THR A 87 -20.30 16.52 -5.75
N MET A 88 -20.40 17.78 -6.16
CA MET A 88 -19.55 18.83 -5.62
C MET A 88 -20.14 19.33 -4.29
N SER A 89 -19.34 19.34 -3.23
CA SER A 89 -19.75 19.85 -1.90
C SER A 89 -19.16 21.23 -1.62
N GLY A 90 -18.23 21.71 -2.45
CA GLY A 90 -17.60 23.03 -2.34
C GLY A 90 -16.67 23.31 -3.52
N ALA A 91 -15.92 24.41 -3.46
CA ALA A 91 -14.99 24.79 -4.53
C ALA A 91 -13.79 23.82 -4.67
N ALA A 92 -13.39 23.19 -3.57
CA ALA A 92 -12.25 22.29 -3.51
C ALA A 92 -12.60 20.90 -2.95
N THR A 93 -13.89 20.61 -2.72
CA THR A 93 -14.35 19.36 -2.11
C THR A 93 -15.42 18.71 -2.97
N ALA A 94 -15.31 17.40 -3.13
CA ALA A 94 -16.27 16.60 -3.88
C ALA A 94 -16.47 15.24 -3.23
N GLU A 95 -17.65 14.68 -3.40
CA GLU A 95 -18.00 13.33 -3.02
C GLU A 95 -18.25 12.49 -4.28
N ALA A 96 -17.79 11.24 -4.31
CA ALA A 96 -18.09 10.33 -5.40
C ALA A 96 -18.52 8.97 -4.86
N ALA A 97 -19.60 8.44 -5.43
CA ALA A 97 -20.00 7.05 -5.20
C ALA A 97 -19.36 6.17 -6.28
N ALA A 98 -18.70 5.10 -5.87
CA ALA A 98 -18.01 4.19 -6.78
C ALA A 98 -18.19 2.71 -6.39
N GLU A 99 -18.01 1.81 -7.35
CA GLU A 99 -17.80 0.39 -7.10
C GLU A 99 -16.31 0.08 -7.31
N ILE A 100 -15.69 -0.55 -6.32
CA ILE A 100 -14.30 -1.03 -6.36
C ILE A 100 -14.32 -2.55 -6.45
N ARG A 101 -13.67 -3.10 -7.47
CA ARG A 101 -13.37 -4.52 -7.59
C ARG A 101 -12.13 -4.82 -6.76
N THR A 102 -12.29 -5.66 -5.76
CA THR A 102 -11.19 -6.10 -4.89
C THR A 102 -11.21 -7.63 -4.74
N VAL A 103 -10.10 -8.16 -4.23
CA VAL A 103 -9.90 -9.58 -4.01
C VAL A 103 -9.67 -9.81 -2.52
N PHE A 104 -10.40 -10.76 -1.96
CA PHE A 104 -10.31 -11.19 -0.58
C PHE A 104 -9.83 -12.63 -0.51
N LYS A 105 -9.08 -12.97 0.51
CA LYS A 105 -8.79 -14.36 0.88
C LYS A 105 -9.63 -14.68 2.11
N LEU A 106 -10.48 -15.69 1.96
CA LEU A 106 -11.21 -16.29 3.07
C LEU A 106 -10.43 -17.51 3.57
N GLN A 107 -10.50 -17.74 4.87
CA GLN A 107 -9.88 -18.90 5.52
C GLN A 107 -10.79 -19.40 6.63
N LYS A 108 -10.75 -20.71 6.91
CA LYS A 108 -11.33 -21.24 8.13
C LYS A 108 -10.42 -20.96 9.33
N ASP A 109 -11.02 -20.52 10.43
CA ASP A 109 -10.36 -20.48 11.73
C ASP A 109 -10.21 -21.91 12.30
N PRO A 110 -9.47 -22.11 13.41
CA PRO A 110 -9.34 -23.42 14.05
C PRO A 110 -10.67 -24.04 14.50
N GLN A 111 -11.74 -23.24 14.64
CA GLN A 111 -13.09 -23.68 14.97
C GLN A 111 -13.90 -24.07 13.72
N GLY A 112 -13.31 -23.96 12.53
CA GLY A 112 -13.93 -24.30 11.25
C GLY A 112 -14.82 -23.21 10.66
N ASN A 113 -14.86 -22.00 11.24
CA ASN A 113 -15.65 -20.88 10.75
C ASN A 113 -14.89 -20.10 9.68
N TRP A 114 -15.58 -19.75 8.61
CA TRP A 114 -15.02 -18.87 7.59
C TRP A 114 -14.89 -17.43 8.09
N ARG A 115 -13.74 -16.81 7.81
CA ARG A 115 -13.49 -15.38 8.02
C ARG A 115 -12.76 -14.77 6.83
N VAL A 116 -12.78 -13.44 6.72
CA VAL A 116 -11.90 -12.72 5.80
C VAL A 116 -10.52 -12.62 6.44
N ALA A 117 -9.54 -13.33 5.89
CA ALA A 117 -8.18 -13.36 6.43
C ALA A 117 -7.33 -12.23 5.85
N GLU A 118 -7.40 -12.01 4.53
CA GLU A 118 -6.59 -11.02 3.84
C GLU A 118 -7.40 -10.26 2.79
N ILE A 119 -6.98 -9.03 2.50
CA ILE A 119 -7.45 -8.21 1.37
C ILE A 119 -6.28 -7.85 0.47
N ARG A 120 -6.49 -7.92 -0.85
CA ARG A 120 -5.48 -7.52 -1.83
C ARG A 120 -5.56 -6.02 -2.08
N THR A 121 -4.51 -5.29 -1.73
CA THR A 121 -4.43 -3.83 -1.90
C THR A 121 -3.67 -3.41 -3.15
N ARG A 122 -2.77 -4.26 -3.64
CA ARG A 122 -1.96 -4.05 -4.87
C ARG A 122 -1.84 -5.35 -5.67
N PRO A 123 -1.32 -5.35 -6.92
CA PRO A 123 -1.20 -6.54 -7.75
C PRO A 123 -0.44 -7.71 -7.12
N SER A 124 0.39 -7.53 -6.11
CA SER A 124 1.10 -8.63 -5.44
C SER A 124 1.08 -8.53 -3.91
N VAL A 125 0.26 -7.64 -3.35
CA VAL A 125 0.30 -7.33 -1.92
C VAL A 125 -1.05 -7.68 -1.29
N TRP A 126 -0.95 -8.54 -0.29
CA TRP A 126 -2.04 -8.95 0.58
C TRP A 126 -1.82 -8.33 1.95
N GLU A 127 -2.88 -7.75 2.50
CA GLU A 127 -2.88 -7.19 3.84
C GLU A 127 -3.75 -8.08 4.72
N GLU A 128 -3.21 -8.50 5.86
CA GLU A 128 -3.94 -9.28 6.85
C GLU A 128 -4.98 -8.40 7.55
N ILE A 129 -6.23 -8.87 7.62
CA ILE A 129 -7.31 -8.14 8.29
C ILE A 129 -7.02 -8.00 9.79
N ASP A 130 -6.46 -9.04 10.42
CA ASP A 130 -6.08 -9.00 11.84
C ASP A 130 -4.95 -8.01 12.13
N PHE A 131 -4.09 -7.76 11.14
CA PHE A 131 -3.05 -6.75 11.24
C PHE A 131 -3.67 -5.34 11.19
N ILE A 132 -4.55 -5.08 10.23
CA ILE A 132 -5.25 -3.79 10.10
C ILE A 132 -6.14 -3.52 11.33
N ALA A 133 -6.87 -4.52 11.81
CA ALA A 133 -7.74 -4.41 12.97
C ALA A 133 -6.98 -3.96 14.22
N ARG A 134 -5.80 -4.56 14.46
CA ARG A 134 -4.89 -4.16 15.55
C ARG A 134 -4.38 -2.73 15.35
N ALA A 135 -4.01 -2.35 14.13
CA ALA A 135 -3.49 -1.00 13.84
C ALA A 135 -4.50 0.08 14.19
N LEU A 136 -5.77 -0.20 13.92
CA LEU A 136 -6.88 0.73 14.15
C LEU A 136 -7.44 0.65 15.57
N ASN A 137 -6.85 -0.17 16.47
CA ASN A 137 -7.43 -0.50 17.78
C ASN A 137 -8.90 -0.91 17.67
N ALA A 138 -9.24 -1.62 16.59
CA ALA A 138 -10.58 -2.06 16.25
C ALA A 138 -10.63 -3.59 16.32
N PRO A 139 -10.54 -4.21 17.52
CA PRO A 139 -10.51 -5.67 17.67
C PRO A 139 -11.77 -6.32 17.08
N ASN A 140 -12.88 -5.57 17.06
CA ASN A 140 -14.12 -6.01 16.47
C ASN A 140 -13.98 -6.30 14.97
N LEU A 141 -13.08 -5.62 14.24
CA LEU A 141 -12.89 -5.86 12.80
C LEU A 141 -12.40 -7.31 12.51
N SER A 142 -11.63 -7.90 13.43
CA SER A 142 -11.20 -9.30 13.40
C SER A 142 -12.25 -10.28 13.89
N THR A 143 -13.13 -9.81 14.78
CA THR A 143 -14.12 -10.63 15.50
C THR A 143 -15.55 -10.31 15.09
N VAL A 144 -15.80 -9.68 13.92
CA VAL A 144 -17.15 -9.59 13.33
C VAL A 144 -17.58 -10.97 12.82
N SER A 145 -17.64 -11.91 13.75
CA SER A 145 -18.35 -13.16 13.72
C SER A 145 -19.77 -12.94 14.23
N SER A 146 -20.42 -11.82 13.89
CA SER A 146 -21.88 -11.90 13.75
C SER A 146 -22.07 -13.05 12.77
N PRO A 147 -22.60 -14.20 13.24
CA PRO A 147 -22.51 -15.42 12.48
C PRO A 147 -23.18 -15.11 11.17
N CYS A 148 -22.46 -15.29 10.08
CA CYS A 148 -23.09 -15.31 8.78
C CYS A 148 -23.97 -16.57 8.76
N ILE A 149 -25.18 -16.45 9.35
CA ILE A 149 -26.26 -17.44 9.38
C ILE A 149 -26.89 -17.47 7.98
N ALA A 150 -26.05 -17.56 6.95
CA ALA A 150 -26.46 -18.21 5.74
C ALA A 150 -26.28 -19.71 6.05
N PRO A 151 -27.35 -20.46 6.37
CA PRO A 151 -27.22 -21.90 6.48
C PRO A 151 -26.63 -22.40 5.17
N ASP A 152 -25.46 -23.04 5.25
CA ASP A 152 -24.95 -23.75 4.09
C ASP A 152 -25.97 -24.83 3.77
N PRO A 153 -26.36 -25.01 2.49
CA PRO A 153 -27.29 -26.06 2.16
C PRO A 153 -26.67 -27.40 2.60
N PRO A 154 -27.48 -28.36 3.07
CA PRO A 154 -26.99 -29.66 3.53
C PRO A 154 -26.44 -30.46 2.34
N PHE A 155 -25.19 -30.19 1.95
CA PHE A 155 -24.52 -30.89 0.87
C PHE A 155 -23.67 -32.02 1.44
N LYS A 156 -23.93 -33.24 0.96
CA LYS A 156 -23.06 -34.41 1.15
C LYS A 156 -21.99 -34.39 0.05
N GLY A 157 -20.77 -33.93 0.35
CA GLY A 157 -19.64 -33.94 -0.60
C GLY A 157 -18.54 -32.89 -0.34
N SER A 158 -17.55 -32.83 -1.25
CA SER A 158 -16.38 -31.93 -1.26
C SER A 158 -16.69 -30.42 -1.17
N SER A 159 -17.96 -30.04 -1.22
CA SER A 159 -18.48 -28.69 -0.98
C SER A 159 -18.21 -28.14 0.43
N ALA A 160 -17.72 -28.95 1.38
CA ALA A 160 -17.31 -28.47 2.71
C ALA A 160 -16.05 -27.56 2.68
N ILE A 161 -15.33 -27.53 1.55
CA ILE A 161 -14.02 -26.88 1.40
C ILE A 161 -14.15 -25.41 0.93
N GLN A 162 -15.28 -25.02 0.33
CA GLN A 162 -15.46 -23.69 -0.28
C GLN A 162 -16.65 -22.94 0.33
N PRO A 163 -16.54 -21.63 0.61
CA PRO A 163 -17.68 -20.84 1.06
C PRO A 163 -18.67 -20.60 -0.08
N THR A 164 -19.96 -20.65 0.21
CA THR A 164 -21.00 -20.29 -0.77
C THR A 164 -20.94 -18.81 -1.15
N MET A 165 -21.43 -18.41 -2.33
CA MET A 165 -21.51 -17.00 -2.75
C MET A 165 -22.26 -16.12 -1.73
N LYS A 166 -23.32 -16.66 -1.09
CA LYS A 166 -24.09 -15.99 -0.05
C LYS A 166 -23.26 -15.78 1.21
N ARG A 167 -22.52 -16.82 1.64
CA ARG A 167 -21.60 -16.75 2.79
C ARG A 167 -20.45 -15.78 2.52
N ALA A 168 -19.81 -15.84 1.35
CA ALA A 168 -18.77 -14.89 0.95
C ALA A 168 -19.28 -13.44 0.94
N ARG A 169 -20.48 -13.19 0.38
CA ARG A 169 -21.13 -11.87 0.43
C ARG A 169 -21.33 -11.39 1.86
N CYS A 170 -21.82 -12.26 2.74
CA CYS A 170 -22.05 -11.92 4.14
C CYS A 170 -20.75 -11.58 4.87
N LEU A 171 -19.69 -12.38 4.69
CA LEU A 171 -18.40 -12.14 5.34
C LEU A 171 -17.76 -10.82 4.89
N VAL A 172 -17.79 -10.54 3.58
CA VAL A 172 -17.29 -9.27 3.04
C VAL A 172 -18.16 -8.10 3.47
N GLY A 173 -19.48 -8.26 3.53
CA GLY A 173 -20.40 -7.24 4.03
C GLY A 173 -20.11 -6.89 5.50
N ASN A 174 -19.99 -7.90 6.36
CA ASN A 174 -19.68 -7.73 7.78
C ASN A 174 -18.34 -7.03 8.02
N LEU A 175 -17.29 -7.38 7.27
CA LEU A 175 -15.99 -6.71 7.34
C LEU A 175 -16.09 -5.20 7.10
N LEU A 176 -16.99 -4.80 6.21
CA LEU A 176 -17.19 -3.41 5.80
C LEU A 176 -18.32 -2.73 6.57
N SER A 177 -18.88 -3.40 7.58
CA SER A 177 -20.10 -3.02 8.31
C SER A 177 -21.26 -2.63 7.38
N VAL A 178 -21.41 -3.36 6.28
CA VAL A 178 -22.51 -3.25 5.33
C VAL A 178 -23.57 -4.28 5.69
N GLU A 179 -24.78 -3.82 6.03
CA GLU A 179 -25.91 -4.71 6.32
C GLU A 179 -26.29 -5.54 5.08
N VAL A 180 -26.52 -6.84 5.26
CA VAL A 180 -26.98 -7.75 4.20
C VAL A 180 -28.47 -8.07 4.45
N PRO A 181 -29.36 -8.02 3.43
CA PRO A 181 -29.09 -7.97 1.99
C PRO A 181 -28.94 -6.55 1.42
N SER A 182 -27.69 -6.12 1.19
CA SER A 182 -27.37 -4.90 0.42
C SER A 182 -26.75 -5.28 -0.93
N ASP A 183 -27.06 -4.49 -1.96
CA ASP A 183 -26.42 -4.51 -3.27
C ASP A 183 -25.00 -3.92 -3.25
N ALA A 184 -24.56 -3.35 -2.12
CA ALA A 184 -23.24 -2.78 -1.94
C ALA A 184 -22.10 -3.81 -2.02
N VAL A 185 -22.37 -5.11 -1.88
CA VAL A 185 -21.38 -6.18 -2.09
C VAL A 185 -21.87 -7.17 -3.13
N ARG A 186 -21.20 -7.21 -4.28
CA ARG A 186 -21.48 -8.15 -5.37
C ARG A 186 -20.30 -9.10 -5.56
N ILE A 187 -20.46 -10.34 -5.12
CA ILE A 187 -19.49 -11.40 -5.40
C ILE A 187 -19.52 -11.72 -6.90
N GLN A 188 -18.35 -11.62 -7.53
CA GLN A 188 -18.13 -11.99 -8.93
C GLN A 188 -17.74 -13.47 -9.02
N GLU A 189 -16.84 -13.91 -8.15
CA GLU A 189 -16.23 -15.23 -8.21
C GLU A 189 -15.81 -15.67 -6.80
N VAL A 190 -15.91 -16.97 -6.52
CA VAL A 190 -15.30 -17.63 -5.37
C VAL A 190 -14.54 -18.83 -5.92
N SER A 191 -13.26 -18.93 -5.61
CA SER A 191 -12.38 -19.98 -6.11
C SER A 191 -11.66 -20.63 -4.92
N PRO A 192 -11.77 -21.96 -4.73
CA PRO A 192 -11.06 -22.63 -3.66
C PRO A 192 -9.55 -22.50 -3.89
N LEU A 193 -8.79 -22.32 -2.80
CA LEU A 193 -7.34 -22.28 -2.85
C LEU A 193 -6.82 -23.55 -2.19
N GLU A 194 -6.61 -24.57 -3.02
CA GLU A 194 -6.04 -25.85 -2.60
C GLU A 194 -4.51 -25.69 -2.52
N ILE A 195 -4.03 -25.29 -1.34
CA ILE A 195 -2.60 -25.33 -1.05
C ILE A 195 -2.32 -26.69 -0.41
N PRO A 196 -1.56 -27.58 -1.08
CA PRO A 196 -1.12 -28.82 -0.44
C PRO A 196 -0.40 -28.48 0.86
N LEU A 197 -0.75 -29.17 1.95
CA LEU A 197 -0.18 -28.99 3.30
C LEU A 197 -0.57 -27.71 4.05
N ALA A 198 -1.52 -26.89 3.55
CA ALA A 198 -2.07 -25.83 4.39
C ALA A 198 -2.96 -26.42 5.50
N ASP A 199 -2.76 -25.95 6.73
CA ASP A 199 -3.50 -26.43 7.90
C ASP A 199 -5.00 -26.11 7.85
N GLN A 200 -5.40 -25.11 7.05
CA GLN A 200 -6.76 -24.61 7.00
C GLN A 200 -7.25 -24.44 5.55
N PRO A 201 -8.50 -24.85 5.24
CA PRO A 201 -9.14 -24.53 3.98
C PRO A 201 -9.17 -23.02 3.72
N SER A 202 -8.90 -22.62 2.48
CA SER A 202 -8.92 -21.23 2.06
C SER A 202 -9.60 -21.08 0.69
N ALA A 203 -10.10 -19.87 0.42
CA ALA A 203 -10.75 -19.53 -0.84
C ALA A 203 -10.46 -18.07 -1.19
N VAL A 204 -10.30 -17.79 -2.48
CA VAL A 204 -10.16 -16.45 -3.01
C VAL A 204 -11.52 -15.97 -3.50
N VAL A 205 -11.90 -14.75 -3.13
CA VAL A 205 -13.18 -14.13 -3.48
C VAL A 205 -12.92 -12.84 -4.23
N VAL A 206 -13.47 -12.72 -5.44
CA VAL A 206 -13.47 -11.47 -6.20
C VAL A 206 -14.82 -10.81 -6.01
N ALA A 207 -14.84 -9.56 -5.56
CA ALA A 207 -16.08 -8.84 -5.29
C ALA A 207 -16.02 -7.38 -5.74
N TRP A 208 -17.16 -6.85 -6.15
CA TRP A 208 -17.40 -5.42 -6.31
C TRP A 208 -18.01 -4.89 -5.01
N VAL A 209 -17.37 -3.87 -4.44
CA VAL A 209 -17.75 -3.21 -3.20
C VAL A 209 -18.12 -1.77 -3.52
N ARG A 210 -19.30 -1.34 -3.11
CA ARG A 210 -19.72 0.06 -3.20
C ARG A 210 -19.07 0.86 -2.07
N VAL A 211 -18.43 1.95 -2.44
CA VAL A 211 -17.80 2.90 -1.53
C VAL A 211 -18.25 4.31 -1.88
N ASP A 212 -18.35 5.15 -0.88
CA ASP A 212 -18.39 6.60 -1.05
C ASP A 212 -17.01 7.14 -0.67
N VAL A 213 -16.50 8.08 -1.47
CA VAL A 213 -15.21 8.72 -1.23
C VAL A 213 -15.37 10.23 -1.20
N ARG A 214 -14.60 10.88 -0.32
CA ARG A 214 -14.39 12.33 -0.35
C ARG A 214 -13.06 12.64 -0.97
N LEU A 215 -13.09 13.59 -1.89
CA LEU A 215 -11.94 14.09 -2.60
C LEU A 215 -11.70 15.56 -2.27
N LEU A 216 -10.43 15.90 -2.09
CA LEU A 216 -9.96 17.27 -1.97
C LEU A 216 -9.13 17.63 -3.21
N SER A 217 -9.38 18.82 -3.76
CA SER A 217 -8.59 19.40 -4.83
C SER A 217 -7.32 20.02 -4.25
N GLY A 218 -6.16 19.63 -4.79
CA GLY A 218 -4.87 20.19 -4.41
C GLY A 218 -3.98 20.48 -5.61
N PRO A 219 -2.73 20.96 -5.38
CA PRO A 219 -1.79 21.30 -6.44
C PRO A 219 -1.45 20.12 -7.38
N LYS A 220 -1.54 18.89 -6.87
CA LYS A 220 -1.31 17.64 -7.62
C LYS A 220 -2.59 17.06 -8.25
N GLY A 221 -3.69 17.82 -8.21
CA GLY A 221 -5.03 17.38 -8.61
C GLY A 221 -5.85 16.85 -7.44
N TRP A 222 -6.92 16.13 -7.76
CA TRP A 222 -7.85 15.57 -6.79
C TRP A 222 -7.27 14.35 -6.07
N GLN A 223 -7.39 14.32 -4.75
CA GLN A 223 -6.90 13.24 -3.89
C GLN A 223 -8.03 12.73 -3.00
N VAL A 224 -8.09 11.41 -2.79
CA VAL A 224 -9.05 10.80 -1.87
C VAL A 224 -8.54 10.97 -0.44
N THR A 225 -9.35 11.54 0.43
CA THR A 225 -8.97 11.80 1.83
C THR A 225 -9.80 10.99 2.82
N GLU A 226 -11.08 10.76 2.50
CA GLU A 226 -11.96 9.97 3.36
C GLU A 226 -12.71 8.93 2.53
N LEU A 227 -13.01 7.80 3.17
CA LEU A 227 -13.76 6.69 2.58
C LEU A 227 -14.86 6.25 3.53
N ARG A 228 -16.01 5.87 2.97
CA ARG A 228 -17.13 5.28 3.69
C ARG A 228 -17.66 4.06 2.96
N THR A 229 -18.02 3.03 3.72
CA THR A 229 -18.76 1.85 3.27
C THR A 229 -20.07 1.75 4.03
N GLY A 230 -21.16 1.39 3.34
CA GLY A 230 -22.46 1.19 3.99
C GLY A 230 -22.93 2.44 4.76
N GLN A 231 -23.31 2.23 6.03
CA GLN A 231 -23.79 3.28 6.94
C GLN A 231 -22.70 3.79 7.91
N ASN A 232 -21.42 3.47 7.65
CA ASN A 232 -20.34 3.86 8.54
C ASN A 232 -20.09 5.37 8.54
N ASN A 233 -19.37 5.83 9.55
CA ASN A 233 -18.79 7.16 9.53
C ASN A 233 -17.70 7.27 8.45
N TRP A 234 -17.46 8.48 7.97
CA TRP A 234 -16.32 8.77 7.11
C TRP A 234 -15.02 8.43 7.82
N ALA A 235 -14.19 7.60 7.20
CA ALA A 235 -12.90 7.19 7.72
C ALA A 235 -11.78 7.93 6.99
N ASN A 236 -10.93 8.62 7.74
CA ASN A 236 -9.78 9.34 7.20
C ASN A 236 -8.70 8.33 6.78
N LEU A 237 -8.37 8.31 5.48
CA LEU A 237 -7.42 7.34 4.91
C LEU A 237 -5.99 7.56 5.42
N ASP A 238 -5.58 8.82 5.59
CA ASP A 238 -4.21 9.12 6.04
C ASP A 238 -3.98 8.60 7.46
N LEU A 239 -4.97 8.73 8.35
CA LEU A 239 -4.90 8.17 9.71
C LEU A 239 -4.82 6.64 9.69
N ILE A 240 -5.63 5.99 8.85
CA ILE A 240 -5.61 4.52 8.72
C ILE A 240 -4.23 4.05 8.25
N ILE A 241 -3.69 4.69 7.21
CA ILE A 241 -2.40 4.31 6.61
C ILE A 241 -1.26 4.60 7.57
N ALA A 242 -1.29 5.73 8.27
CA ALA A 242 -0.29 6.04 9.29
C ALA A 242 -0.27 4.98 10.40
N ALA A 243 -1.44 4.56 10.87
CA ALA A 243 -1.57 3.52 11.89
C ALA A 243 -1.04 2.16 11.40
N VAL A 244 -1.42 1.74 10.18
CA VAL A 244 -0.91 0.50 9.56
C VAL A 244 0.61 0.57 9.37
N ASN A 245 1.14 1.70 8.90
CA ASN A 245 2.58 1.89 8.70
C ASN A 245 3.36 1.90 10.02
N GLU A 246 2.80 2.44 11.11
CA GLU A 246 3.41 2.35 12.45
C GLU A 246 3.57 0.89 12.87
N MET A 247 2.51 0.09 12.74
CA MET A 247 2.59 -1.34 13.03
C MET A 247 3.59 -2.06 12.14
N LYS A 248 3.64 -1.73 10.84
CA LYS A 248 4.60 -2.32 9.91
C LYS A 248 6.04 -1.98 10.30
N ARG A 249 6.31 -0.74 10.72
CA ARG A 249 7.62 -0.31 11.23
C ARG A 249 8.00 -1.09 12.49
N ALA A 250 7.07 -1.28 13.42
CA ALA A 250 7.30 -2.08 14.62
C ALA A 250 7.63 -3.55 14.26
N GLN A 251 6.87 -4.16 13.36
CA GLN A 251 7.11 -5.53 12.91
C GLN A 251 8.47 -5.68 12.20
N ALA A 252 8.80 -4.77 11.29
CA ALA A 252 10.09 -4.77 10.60
C ALA A 252 11.26 -4.67 11.59
N ARG A 253 11.14 -3.82 12.62
CA ARG A 253 12.15 -3.72 13.68
C ARG A 253 12.32 -5.04 14.44
N ILE A 254 11.23 -5.73 14.77
CA ILE A 254 11.28 -7.04 15.45
C ILE A 254 12.02 -8.06 14.59
N GLU A 255 11.69 -8.12 13.30
CA GLU A 255 12.34 -9.02 12.34
C GLU A 255 13.83 -8.73 12.16
N LEU A 256 14.20 -7.45 12.00
CA LEU A 256 15.59 -7.02 11.89
C LEU A 256 16.40 -7.35 13.15
N VAL A 257 15.82 -7.17 14.34
CA VAL A 257 16.47 -7.57 15.61
C VAL A 257 16.66 -9.08 15.69
N ALA A 258 15.69 -9.88 15.23
CA ALA A 258 15.82 -11.33 15.20
C ALA A 258 16.95 -11.78 14.26
N ILE A 259 17.06 -11.15 13.07
CA ILE A 259 18.14 -11.42 12.11
C ILE A 259 19.51 -11.00 12.70
N ALA A 260 19.60 -9.82 13.31
CA ALA A 260 20.82 -9.35 13.95
C ALA A 260 21.30 -10.29 15.07
N LYS A 261 20.37 -10.78 15.92
CA LYS A 261 20.68 -11.77 16.96
C LYS A 261 21.19 -13.09 16.38
N ALA A 262 20.59 -13.55 15.28
CA ALA A 262 21.05 -14.75 14.57
C ALA A 262 22.46 -14.55 13.97
N LEU A 263 22.74 -13.36 13.42
CA LEU A 263 24.07 -12.97 12.92
C LEU A 263 25.14 -12.96 14.03
N GLU A 264 24.81 -12.46 15.22
CA GLU A 264 25.77 -12.49 16.34
C GLU A 264 26.08 -13.92 16.76
N THR A 265 25.07 -14.80 16.82
CA THR A 265 25.28 -16.21 17.16
C THR A 265 26.12 -16.89 16.08
N PHE A 266 25.84 -16.62 14.80
CA PHE A 266 26.66 -17.07 13.68
C PHE A 266 28.12 -16.61 13.81
N ARG A 267 28.36 -15.34 14.14
CA ARG A 267 29.72 -14.80 14.33
C ARG A 267 30.45 -15.44 15.50
N VAL A 268 29.78 -15.64 16.63
CA VAL A 268 30.38 -16.30 17.80
C VAL A 268 30.84 -17.72 17.45
N GLU A 269 30.07 -18.46 16.64
CA GLU A 269 30.41 -19.82 16.25
C GLU A 269 31.41 -19.91 15.08
N ARG A 270 31.34 -18.98 14.12
CA ARG A 270 32.11 -19.03 12.87
C ARG A 270 33.33 -18.11 12.84
N GLY A 271 33.42 -17.17 13.77
CA GLY A 271 34.51 -16.20 13.90
C GLY A 271 34.32 -14.92 13.08
N SER A 272 33.34 -14.83 12.19
CA SER A 272 33.04 -13.63 11.37
C SER A 272 31.55 -13.53 11.03
N TYR A 273 31.08 -12.35 10.63
CA TYR A 273 29.78 -12.26 9.95
C TYR A 273 29.85 -12.82 8.53
N VAL A 274 28.68 -12.92 7.89
CA VAL A 274 28.55 -13.34 6.50
C VAL A 274 29.03 -12.22 5.59
N VAL A 275 30.07 -12.46 4.79
CA VAL A 275 30.55 -11.45 3.82
C VAL A 275 29.66 -11.52 2.57
N SER A 276 28.73 -10.58 2.44
CA SER A 276 27.76 -10.52 1.34
C SER A 276 27.08 -9.15 1.29
N ASP A 277 26.62 -8.75 0.12
CA ASP A 277 25.70 -7.63 -0.13
C ASP A 277 24.25 -8.10 -0.41
N SER A 278 24.00 -9.41 -0.28
CA SER A 278 22.72 -10.03 -0.56
C SER A 278 22.06 -10.58 0.70
N HIS A 279 20.86 -10.07 0.99
CA HIS A 279 20.02 -10.58 2.08
C HIS A 279 19.56 -12.01 1.85
N ALA A 280 19.31 -12.42 0.60
CA ALA A 280 18.95 -13.81 0.30
C ALA A 280 20.06 -14.78 0.72
N VAL A 281 21.32 -14.45 0.38
CA VAL A 281 22.49 -15.22 0.79
C VAL A 281 22.60 -15.27 2.31
N LEU A 282 22.40 -14.14 3.00
CA LEU A 282 22.39 -14.09 4.46
C LEU A 282 21.40 -15.11 5.06
N ILE A 283 20.14 -15.08 4.60
CA ILE A 283 19.09 -15.96 5.14
C ILE A 283 19.42 -17.44 4.92
N ASP A 284 20.05 -17.79 3.79
CA ASP A 284 20.46 -19.17 3.51
C ASP A 284 21.59 -19.66 4.44
N TYR A 285 22.45 -18.76 4.95
CA TYR A 285 23.44 -19.09 5.99
C TYR A 285 22.83 -19.21 7.40
N LEU A 286 21.80 -18.41 7.69
CA LEU A 286 21.19 -18.37 9.01
C LEU A 286 20.14 -19.47 9.21
N ASN A 287 19.39 -19.83 8.18
CA ASN A 287 18.32 -20.81 8.26
C ASN A 287 18.82 -22.25 8.05
N PRO A 288 18.27 -23.26 8.77
CA PRO A 288 17.32 -23.14 9.88
C PRO A 288 17.99 -22.98 11.25
N ARG A 289 19.33 -23.12 11.32
CA ARG A 289 20.07 -23.30 12.58
C ARG A 289 20.03 -22.07 13.51
N TYR A 290 20.19 -20.88 12.96
CA TYR A 290 20.28 -19.62 13.72
C TYR A 290 19.00 -18.79 13.62
N LEU A 291 18.25 -18.95 12.52
CA LEU A 291 17.00 -18.25 12.26
C LEU A 291 15.91 -19.27 11.86
N PRO A 292 14.98 -19.63 12.77
CA PRO A 292 14.00 -20.69 12.53
C PRO A 292 12.94 -20.31 11.51
N VAL A 293 12.63 -19.01 11.39
CA VAL A 293 11.62 -18.49 10.46
C VAL A 293 12.32 -17.76 9.32
N VAL A 294 11.98 -18.12 8.07
CA VAL A 294 12.54 -17.48 6.88
C VAL A 294 11.89 -16.10 6.70
N VAL A 295 12.66 -15.04 6.92
CA VAL A 295 12.23 -13.65 6.71
C VAL A 295 12.98 -13.03 5.53
N ARG A 296 12.34 -13.00 4.35
CA ARG A 296 12.94 -12.49 3.10
C ARG A 296 12.45 -11.11 2.70
N LEU A 297 11.19 -10.81 3.00
CA LEU A 297 10.53 -9.56 2.65
C LEU A 297 10.13 -8.84 3.93
N ASP A 298 10.18 -7.52 3.90
CA ASP A 298 9.65 -6.66 4.93
C ASP A 298 8.11 -6.55 4.84
N PRO A 299 7.45 -5.90 5.81
CA PRO A 299 6.00 -5.75 5.82
C PRO A 299 5.40 -4.92 4.66
N TRP A 300 6.21 -4.25 3.86
CA TRP A 300 5.80 -3.57 2.61
C TRP A 300 6.05 -4.41 1.37
N SER A 301 6.43 -5.69 1.57
CA SER A 301 6.75 -6.67 0.54
C SER A 301 8.03 -6.33 -0.24
N GLN A 302 8.97 -5.64 0.39
CA GLN A 302 10.26 -5.30 -0.21
C GLN A 302 11.35 -6.21 0.38
N PRO A 303 12.36 -6.64 -0.40
CA PRO A 303 13.49 -7.36 0.16
C PRO A 303 14.21 -6.50 1.21
N TYR A 304 14.51 -7.09 2.37
CA TYR A 304 15.48 -6.47 3.27
C TYR A 304 16.83 -6.32 2.57
N GLN A 305 17.59 -5.29 2.95
CA GLN A 305 18.95 -5.09 2.48
C GLN A 305 19.95 -5.54 3.53
N TYR A 306 21.04 -6.15 3.08
CA TYR A 306 22.14 -6.60 3.92
C TYR A 306 23.47 -6.17 3.31
N GLN A 307 24.36 -5.66 4.15
CA GLN A 307 25.75 -5.44 3.79
C GLN A 307 26.62 -5.94 4.94
N GLY A 308 27.35 -7.03 4.70
CA GLY A 308 28.21 -7.67 5.69
C GLY A 308 29.67 -7.74 5.25
N SER A 309 30.57 -7.53 6.21
CA SER A 309 32.00 -7.87 6.09
C SER A 309 32.37 -8.87 7.19
N SER A 310 33.66 -9.15 7.36
CA SER A 310 34.10 -10.05 8.43
C SER A 310 33.79 -9.53 9.84
N GLY A 311 33.76 -8.20 10.03
CA GLY A 311 33.69 -7.57 11.36
C GLY A 311 32.55 -6.56 11.56
N HIS A 312 31.82 -6.19 10.52
CA HIS A 312 30.68 -5.27 10.62
C HIS A 312 29.51 -5.76 9.77
N PHE A 313 28.31 -5.30 10.09
CA PHE A 313 27.16 -5.51 9.23
C PHE A 313 26.16 -4.36 9.30
N THR A 314 25.34 -4.24 8.25
CA THR A 314 24.17 -3.37 8.20
C THR A 314 23.00 -4.16 7.66
N LEU A 315 21.86 -4.04 8.32
CA LEU A 315 20.55 -4.51 7.89
C LEU A 315 19.63 -3.31 7.72
N ARG A 316 18.81 -3.31 6.66
CA ARG A 316 17.89 -2.21 6.37
C ARG A 316 16.56 -2.69 5.81
N SER A 317 15.46 -2.07 6.24
CA SER A 317 14.19 -2.00 5.51
C SER A 317 14.05 -0.61 4.89
N LEU A 318 13.57 -0.56 3.65
CA LEU A 318 13.32 0.68 2.89
C LEU A 318 11.99 1.35 3.24
N GLY A 319 11.29 0.84 4.26
CA GLY A 319 10.04 1.42 4.70
C GLY A 319 8.91 1.38 3.66
N ALA A 320 8.00 2.34 3.78
CA ALA A 320 6.78 2.38 3.00
C ALA A 320 7.00 2.92 1.60
N ASP A 321 7.97 3.81 1.41
CA ASP A 321 8.21 4.46 0.12
C ASP A 321 9.16 3.67 -0.80
N GLY A 322 9.90 2.72 -0.22
CA GLY A 322 10.81 1.83 -0.93
C GLY A 322 12.03 2.51 -1.53
N LYS A 323 12.46 3.62 -0.93
CA LYS A 323 13.61 4.38 -1.39
C LYS A 323 14.68 4.38 -0.31
N GLU A 324 15.92 4.26 -0.74
CA GLU A 324 17.04 4.34 0.19
C GLU A 324 17.26 5.76 0.71
N ASN A 325 17.69 5.82 1.97
CA ASN A 325 18.13 7.04 2.66
C ASN A 325 17.01 8.05 2.87
N THR A 326 15.81 7.55 3.11
CA THR A 326 14.64 8.34 3.49
C THR A 326 14.36 8.22 4.99
N PRO A 327 13.57 9.14 5.59
CA PRO A 327 13.28 9.10 7.02
C PRO A 327 12.49 7.87 7.49
N ASP A 328 11.88 7.09 6.60
CA ASP A 328 11.15 5.87 6.93
C ASP A 328 12.01 4.60 6.89
N ASP A 329 13.27 4.70 6.47
CA ASP A 329 14.24 3.61 6.55
C ASP A 329 14.42 3.12 8.00
N ILE A 330 14.45 1.80 8.18
CA ILE A 330 14.80 1.17 9.46
C ILE A 330 16.15 0.50 9.29
N VAL A 331 17.18 1.04 9.95
CA VAL A 331 18.55 0.54 9.86
C VAL A 331 18.98 -0.03 11.21
N LEU A 332 19.59 -1.22 11.20
CA LEU A 332 20.33 -1.81 12.31
C LEU A 332 21.73 -2.20 11.84
N GLY A 333 22.74 -2.01 12.67
CA GLY A 333 24.12 -2.40 12.36
C GLY A 333 25.04 -2.22 13.54
N VAL A 334 26.21 -2.86 13.44
CA VAL A 334 27.34 -2.77 14.37
C VAL A 334 28.58 -2.43 13.55
#